data_AF-A0A915JZ70-F1
#
_entry.id   AF-A0A915JZ70-F1
#
_cell.length_a   1.000
_cell.length_b   1.000
_cell.length_c   1.000
_cell.angle_alpha   90.00
_cell.angle_beta   90.00
_cell.angle_gamma   90.00
#
_symmetry.space_group_name_H-M   'P 1'
#
loop_
_entity.id
_entity.type
_entity.pdbx_description
1 polymer ?
#
loop_
_entity_poly.entity_id
_entity_poly.type
_entity_poly.pdbx_seq_one_letter_code
_entity_poly.pdbx_strand_id
1 'polypeptide(L)'
;MEQATLSPFNNRWSCVHDFTPSNDVDAKHFTLKNKNPRDEESWTIFEESLFAPLKSRFPVIGQAISCDPEKSVVPLTMFENPQQKRCRPETGCLILLFQQPGRTIFQRNGDILSLLHHLRQKDCDLVSSSESKMNEIHAERMTNGKNFNKNLIFGSVVGLQLLGPDCSIVCRNLLETLKNEIGPFFVTDEKNYYEKFKLYSGFVNALNNV
;
A
#
# COMPACT_ATOMS: atom_id res chain seq x y z
N MET A 1 6.21 7.37 -14.10
CA MET A 1 5.08 6.49 -13.70
C MET A 1 3.82 6.83 -14.49
N GLU A 2 3.36 8.08 -14.50
CA GLU A 2 2.18 8.50 -15.27
C GLU A 2 2.26 8.19 -16.77
N GLN A 3 3.37 8.56 -17.43
CA GLN A 3 3.60 8.24 -18.84
C GLN A 3 3.65 6.74 -19.12
N ALA A 4 4.04 5.93 -18.13
CA ALA A 4 4.08 4.48 -18.23
C ALA A 4 2.76 3.83 -17.78
N THR A 5 1.75 4.62 -17.41
CA THR A 5 0.46 4.15 -16.88
C THR A 5 0.59 3.22 -15.67
N LEU A 6 1.67 3.35 -14.90
CA LEU A 6 1.93 2.56 -13.70
C LEU A 6 1.43 3.31 -12.46
N SER A 7 0.52 2.68 -11.73
CA SER A 7 0.11 3.19 -10.42
C SER A 7 1.19 2.92 -9.38
N PRO A 8 1.59 3.92 -8.56
CA PRO A 8 2.51 3.69 -7.45
C PRO A 8 1.89 2.79 -6.37
N PHE A 9 0.57 2.66 -6.35
CA PHE A 9 -0.13 1.87 -5.34
C PHE A 9 -0.30 0.40 -5.72
N ASN A 10 -0.15 0.03 -6.99
CA ASN A 10 -0.27 -1.36 -7.45
C ASN A 10 1.08 -2.09 -7.44
N ASN A 11 1.62 -2.34 -6.25
CA ASN A 11 2.89 -3.04 -6.07
C ASN A 11 2.71 -4.37 -5.31
N ARG A 12 3.06 -5.49 -5.97
CA ARG A 12 2.98 -6.86 -5.42
C ARG A 12 4.36 -7.53 -5.34
N TRP A 13 5.38 -6.77 -4.96
CA TRP A 13 6.79 -7.21 -4.94
C TRP A 13 7.04 -8.50 -4.16
N SER A 14 6.24 -8.80 -3.13
CA SER A 14 6.40 -9.99 -2.29
C SER A 14 5.68 -11.24 -2.81
N CYS A 15 4.82 -11.12 -3.82
CA CYS A 15 4.00 -12.21 -4.34
C CYS A 15 4.71 -12.94 -5.48
N VAL A 16 5.84 -13.56 -5.18
CA VAL A 16 6.63 -14.31 -6.17
C VAL A 16 5.99 -15.69 -6.39
N HIS A 17 5.70 -16.00 -7.65
CA HIS A 17 5.29 -17.35 -8.05
C HIS A 17 6.50 -18.11 -8.59
N ASP A 18 6.80 -19.25 -7.97
CA ASP A 18 7.81 -20.19 -8.46
C ASP A 18 7.14 -21.22 -9.37
N PHE A 19 7.43 -21.15 -10.67
CA PHE A 19 6.90 -22.08 -11.67
C PHE A 19 7.58 -23.46 -11.62
N THR A 20 8.71 -23.57 -10.93
CA THR A 20 9.49 -24.81 -10.81
C THR A 20 9.79 -25.08 -9.34
N PRO A 21 8.77 -25.25 -8.49
CA PRO A 21 9.00 -25.47 -7.06
C PRO A 21 9.79 -26.77 -6.87
N SER A 22 10.80 -26.73 -6.00
CA SER A 22 11.47 -27.94 -5.57
C SER A 22 10.52 -28.79 -4.73
N ASN A 23 10.60 -30.12 -4.86
CA ASN A 23 9.91 -31.05 -3.96
C ASN A 23 10.54 -31.07 -2.55
N ASP A 24 11.76 -30.54 -2.42
CA ASP A 24 12.40 -30.33 -1.14
C ASP A 24 11.83 -29.07 -0.48
N VAL A 25 11.24 -29.24 0.70
CA VAL A 25 10.56 -28.21 1.48
C VAL A 25 11.53 -27.07 1.89
N ASP A 26 12.82 -27.39 1.99
CA ASP A 26 13.86 -26.43 2.39
C ASP A 26 14.53 -25.73 1.19
N ALA A 27 14.31 -26.21 -0.04
CA ALA A 27 14.90 -25.66 -1.26
C ALA A 27 14.01 -24.56 -1.87
N LYS A 28 13.97 -23.39 -1.22
CA LYS A 28 13.36 -22.20 -1.83
C LYS A 28 14.33 -21.54 -2.80
N HIS A 29 13.90 -21.35 -4.06
CA HIS A 29 14.70 -20.66 -5.08
C HIS A 29 14.83 -19.15 -4.85
N PHE A 30 13.99 -18.58 -3.99
CA PHE A 30 14.05 -17.16 -3.67
C PHE A 30 13.83 -16.92 -2.18
N THR A 31 14.43 -15.83 -1.70
CA THR A 31 14.18 -15.29 -0.37
C THR A 31 13.94 -13.80 -0.49
N LEU A 32 13.04 -13.29 0.34
CA LEU A 32 12.81 -11.85 0.42
C LEU A 32 13.81 -11.26 1.41
N LYS A 33 14.61 -10.33 0.91
CA LYS A 33 15.48 -9.48 1.72
C LYS A 33 14.66 -8.29 2.24
N ASN A 34 15.05 -7.76 3.40
CA ASN A 34 14.40 -6.63 4.06
C ASN A 34 12.89 -6.82 4.31
N LYS A 35 12.55 -7.40 5.47
CA LYS A 35 11.16 -7.68 5.82
C LYS A 35 10.45 -6.51 6.49
N ASN A 36 11.20 -5.48 6.92
CA ASN A 36 10.69 -4.36 7.68
C ASN A 36 11.35 -3.06 7.19
N PRO A 37 10.61 -2.12 6.59
CA PRO A 37 11.14 -0.84 6.13
C PRO A 37 11.62 0.07 7.27
N ARG A 38 11.40 -0.29 8.54
CA ARG A 38 12.00 0.38 9.71
C ARG A 38 13.42 -0.10 10.04
N ASP A 39 13.88 -1.17 9.41
CA ASP A 39 15.18 -1.76 9.69
C ASP A 39 16.29 -1.01 8.93
N GLU A 40 17.02 -0.16 9.63
CA GLU A 40 18.14 0.65 9.08
C GLU A 40 19.26 -0.22 8.50
N GLU A 41 19.54 -1.38 9.12
CA GLU A 41 20.56 -2.32 8.64
C GLU A 41 20.20 -2.83 7.24
N SER A 42 18.92 -3.19 7.05
CA SER A 42 18.44 -3.66 5.75
C SER A 42 18.51 -2.60 4.65
N TRP A 43 18.34 -1.31 4.98
CA TRP A 43 18.49 -0.20 4.02
C TRP A 43 19.94 0.07 3.66
N THR A 44 20.85 -0.03 4.63
CA THR A 44 22.29 0.09 4.40
C THR A 44 22.76 -0.97 3.40
N ILE A 45 22.34 -2.22 3.59
CA ILE A 45 22.64 -3.31 2.65
C ILE A 45 22.10 -3.01 1.26
N PHE A 46 20.88 -2.46 1.13
CA PHE A 46 20.31 -2.09 -0.16
C PHE A 46 21.16 -1.02 -0.86
N GLU A 47 21.54 0.04 -0.15
CA GLU A 47 22.34 1.13 -0.71
C GLU A 47 23.73 0.66 -1.15
N GLU A 48 24.42 -0.13 -0.33
CA GLU A 48 25.77 -0.59 -0.62
C GLU A 48 25.81 -1.70 -1.68
N SER A 49 24.91 -2.69 -1.59
CA SER A 49 25.00 -3.90 -2.43
C SER A 49 24.35 -3.75 -3.81
N LEU A 50 23.32 -2.91 -3.93
CA LEU A 50 22.57 -2.76 -5.18
C LEU A 50 22.80 -1.37 -5.79
N PHE A 51 22.75 -0.33 -4.98
CA PHE A 51 22.66 1.03 -5.52
C PHE A 51 24.02 1.69 -5.81
N ALA A 52 25.01 1.55 -4.92
CA ALA A 52 26.35 2.09 -5.15
C ALA A 52 27.00 1.54 -6.45
N PRO A 53 26.88 0.23 -6.78
CA PRO A 53 27.33 -0.29 -8.08
C PRO A 53 26.55 0.26 -9.29
N LEU A 54 25.25 0.57 -9.12
CA LEU A 54 24.45 1.16 -10.19
C LEU A 54 24.86 2.60 -10.49
N LYS A 55 25.08 3.41 -9.44
CA LYS A 55 25.55 4.80 -9.57
C LYS A 55 26.91 4.90 -10.25
N SER A 56 27.84 3.98 -9.94
CA SER A 56 29.17 3.98 -10.55
C SER A 56 29.15 3.55 -12.01
N ARG A 57 28.25 2.63 -12.38
CA ARG A 57 28.13 2.10 -13.75
C ARG A 57 27.31 2.97 -14.68
N PHE A 58 26.33 3.68 -14.15
CA PHE A 58 25.48 4.62 -14.87
C PHE A 58 25.60 6.00 -14.23
N PRO A 59 26.62 6.80 -14.60
CA PRO A 59 26.71 8.18 -14.14
C PRO A 59 25.51 8.93 -14.69
N VAL A 60 24.46 9.07 -13.88
CA VAL A 60 23.23 9.73 -14.28
C VAL A 60 23.48 11.23 -14.27
N ILE A 61 23.95 11.75 -15.40
CA ILE A 61 24.23 13.17 -15.56
C ILE A 61 22.91 13.92 -15.45
N GLY A 62 22.78 14.75 -14.42
CA GLY A 62 21.68 15.71 -14.27
C GLY A 62 20.43 15.24 -13.54
N GLN A 63 20.36 14.00 -13.01
CA GLN A 63 19.26 13.58 -12.14
C GLN A 63 19.78 13.16 -10.76
N ALA A 64 19.28 13.83 -9.71
CA ALA A 64 19.51 13.43 -8.34
C ALA A 64 18.68 12.19 -8.02
N ILE A 65 19.30 11.01 -8.06
CA ILE A 65 18.67 9.76 -7.62
C ILE A 65 18.90 9.59 -6.11
N SER A 66 17.80 9.37 -5.38
CA SER A 66 17.82 9.11 -3.94
C SER A 66 17.25 7.73 -3.65
N CYS A 67 17.90 7.01 -2.73
CA CYS A 67 17.38 5.78 -2.11
C CYS A 67 16.86 6.02 -0.71
N ASP A 68 16.69 7.29 -0.32
CA ASP A 68 16.06 7.65 0.95
C ASP A 68 14.62 7.11 0.97
N PRO A 69 14.29 6.21 1.92
CA PRO A 69 12.95 5.64 2.07
C PRO A 69 11.84 6.69 2.12
N GLU A 70 12.13 7.86 2.71
CA GLU A 70 11.17 8.95 2.89
C GLU A 70 10.96 9.78 1.62
N LYS A 71 11.85 9.64 0.63
CA LYS A 71 11.72 10.26 -0.70
C LYS A 71 11.18 9.30 -1.75
N SER A 72 10.81 8.07 -1.35
CA SER A 72 10.29 7.08 -2.28
C SER A 72 8.99 7.56 -2.93
N VAL A 73 8.92 7.45 -4.26
CA VAL A 73 7.71 7.75 -5.03
C VAL A 73 6.66 6.64 -4.97
N VAL A 74 7.06 5.45 -4.51
CA VAL A 74 6.21 4.29 -4.28
C VAL A 74 6.10 4.06 -2.76
N PRO A 75 4.89 3.90 -2.20
CA PRO A 75 4.72 3.56 -0.80
C PRO A 75 5.51 2.32 -0.40
N LEU A 76 6.25 2.42 0.69
CA LEU A 76 6.97 1.27 1.25
C LEU A 76 5.99 0.40 2.01
N THR A 77 5.79 -0.81 1.52
CA THR A 77 4.90 -1.81 2.11
C THR A 77 5.68 -2.88 2.86
N MET A 78 5.13 -3.34 3.99
CA MET A 78 5.64 -4.47 4.75
C MET A 78 5.53 -5.77 3.94
N PHE A 79 6.44 -6.71 4.21
CA PHE A 79 6.25 -8.07 3.73
C PHE A 79 4.99 -8.68 4.37
N GLU A 80 4.03 -9.11 3.56
CA GLU A 80 2.93 -9.96 4.02
C GLU A 80 3.42 -11.40 4.24
N ASN A 81 3.90 -11.72 5.45
CA ASN A 81 4.05 -13.12 5.82
C ASN A 81 2.66 -13.74 6.06
N PRO A 82 2.30 -14.88 5.43
CA PRO A 82 1.08 -15.62 5.75
C PRO A 82 0.90 -15.94 7.25
N GLN A 83 2.00 -16.06 8.00
CA GLN A 83 1.97 -16.22 9.46
C GLN A 83 1.63 -14.93 10.20
N GLN A 84 2.05 -13.76 9.71
CA GLN A 84 1.66 -12.46 10.30
C GLN A 84 0.16 -12.17 10.10
N LYS A 85 -0.44 -12.61 8.99
CA LYS A 85 -1.91 -12.60 8.79
C LYS A 85 -2.68 -13.39 9.85
N ARG A 86 -2.03 -14.36 10.51
CA ARG A 86 -2.64 -15.18 11.58
C ARG A 86 -2.43 -14.60 12.98
N CYS A 87 -1.38 -13.79 13.18
CA CYS A 87 -0.93 -13.42 14.53
C CYS A 87 -1.47 -12.08 15.05
N ARG A 88 -2.10 -11.22 14.24
CA ARG A 88 -2.66 -9.95 14.73
C ARG A 88 -4.01 -9.57 14.11
N PRO A 89 -5.07 -10.36 14.35
CA PRO A 89 -6.38 -10.03 13.80
C PRO A 89 -7.09 -8.82 14.39
N GLU A 90 -6.60 -8.30 15.50
CA GLU A 90 -7.31 -7.27 16.24
C GLU A 90 -6.68 -5.88 16.06
N THR A 91 -5.66 -5.74 15.21
CA THR A 91 -4.85 -4.52 15.12
C THR A 91 -4.70 -4.04 13.67
N GLY A 92 -5.76 -4.13 12.87
CA GLY A 92 -5.69 -3.84 11.44
C GLY A 92 -6.74 -2.82 11.00
N CYS A 93 -6.44 -2.10 9.93
CA CYS A 93 -7.34 -1.14 9.33
C CYS A 93 -7.23 -1.17 7.81
N LEU A 94 -8.37 -1.08 7.12
CA LEU A 94 -8.45 -0.80 5.69
C LEU A 94 -8.98 0.62 5.51
N ILE A 95 -8.20 1.42 4.78
CA ILE A 95 -8.60 2.75 4.34
C ILE A 95 -8.94 2.67 2.86
N LEU A 96 -10.07 3.25 2.46
CA LEU A 96 -10.40 3.51 1.06
C LEU A 96 -10.38 5.02 0.84
N LEU A 97 -9.53 5.49 -0.07
CA LEU A 97 -9.41 6.87 -0.48
C LEU A 97 -10.07 7.04 -1.85
N PHE A 98 -11.11 7.86 -1.92
CA PHE A 98 -11.83 8.11 -3.16
C PHE A 98 -11.20 9.28 -3.91
N GLN A 99 -11.31 9.28 -5.25
CA GLN A 99 -10.81 10.38 -6.06
C GLN A 99 -11.65 11.64 -5.87
N GLN A 100 -10.99 12.79 -5.84
CA GLN A 100 -11.64 14.10 -5.81
C GLN A 100 -11.81 14.65 -7.24
N PRO A 101 -12.84 15.48 -7.49
CA PRO A 101 -12.96 16.19 -8.76
C PRO A 101 -11.68 17.00 -9.06
N GLY A 102 -11.15 16.86 -10.27
CA GLY A 102 -10.02 17.67 -10.74
C GLY A 102 -8.64 17.31 -10.17
N ARG A 103 -8.52 16.28 -9.33
CA ARG A 103 -7.21 15.78 -8.85
C ARG A 103 -7.00 14.33 -9.27
N THR A 104 -5.95 14.07 -10.05
CA THR A 104 -5.55 12.70 -10.42
C THR A 104 -4.86 12.01 -9.25
N ILE A 105 -4.71 10.69 -9.33
CA ILE A 105 -3.98 9.95 -8.31
C ILE A 105 -2.51 10.37 -8.21
N PHE A 106 -1.87 10.68 -9.35
CA PHE A 106 -0.49 11.14 -9.40
C PHE A 106 -0.31 12.48 -8.66
N GLN A 107 -1.27 13.39 -8.78
CA GLN A 107 -1.28 14.67 -8.07
C GLN A 107 -1.54 14.54 -6.57
N ARG A 108 -2.11 13.41 -6.12
CA ARG A 108 -2.38 13.12 -4.70
C ARG A 108 -1.33 12.20 -4.08
N ASN A 109 -0.39 11.67 -4.87
CA ASN A 109 0.61 10.73 -4.38
C ASN A 109 1.41 11.33 -3.22
N GLY A 110 1.83 12.60 -3.32
CA GLY A 110 2.54 13.29 -2.24
C GLY A 110 1.73 13.37 -0.94
N ASP A 111 0.45 13.72 -1.01
CA ASP A 111 -0.44 13.81 0.15
C ASP A 111 -0.64 12.43 0.81
N ILE A 112 -0.79 11.38 0.00
CA ILE A 112 -0.94 10.00 0.50
C ILE A 112 0.37 9.50 1.12
N LEU A 113 1.52 9.78 0.51
CA LEU A 113 2.82 9.43 1.08
C LEU A 113 3.07 10.16 2.40
N SER A 114 2.70 11.44 2.49
CA SER A 114 2.75 12.22 3.73
C SER A 114 1.84 11.59 4.80
N LEU A 115 0.60 11.23 4.46
CA LEU A 115 -0.30 10.49 5.36
C LEU A 115 0.35 9.20 5.88
N LEU A 116 0.94 8.41 4.99
CA LEU A 116 1.59 7.14 5.35
C LEU A 116 2.81 7.35 6.26
N HIS A 117 3.58 8.43 6.05
CA HIS A 117 4.66 8.82 6.95
C HIS A 117 4.14 9.09 8.37
N HIS A 118 3.08 9.90 8.50
CA HIS A 118 2.46 10.20 9.80
C HIS A 118 1.89 8.95 10.47
N LEU A 119 1.26 8.05 9.72
CA LEU A 119 0.75 6.78 10.25
C LEU A 119 1.87 5.88 10.76
N ARG A 120 3.00 5.81 10.04
CA ARG A 120 4.18 5.04 10.47
C ARG A 120 4.73 5.55 11.80
N GLN A 121 4.79 6.87 12.01
CA GLN A 121 5.19 7.47 13.28
C GLN A 121 4.24 7.13 14.46
N LYS A 122 3.05 6.60 14.16
CA LYS A 122 2.04 6.14 15.13
C LYS A 122 1.94 4.61 15.17
N ASP A 123 3.01 3.91 14.81
CA ASP A 123 3.07 2.44 14.79
C ASP A 123 2.02 1.74 13.91
N CYS A 124 1.52 2.46 12.89
CA CYS A 124 0.64 1.91 11.87
C CYS A 124 1.45 1.67 10.59
N ASP A 125 1.82 0.42 10.33
CA ASP A 125 2.61 0.04 9.17
C ASP A 125 1.73 -0.32 7.98
N LEU A 126 2.08 0.22 6.81
CA LEU A 126 1.41 -0.12 5.55
C LEU A 126 1.82 -1.53 5.12
N VAL A 127 0.84 -2.41 4.95
CA VAL A 127 1.03 -3.79 4.53
C VAL A 127 0.85 -3.96 3.04
N SER A 128 -0.20 -3.35 2.49
CA SER A 128 -0.43 -3.37 1.06
C SER A 128 -1.17 -2.11 0.63
N SER A 129 -1.01 -1.78 -0.64
CA SER A 129 -1.78 -0.75 -1.31
C SER A 129 -2.31 -1.31 -2.62
N SER A 130 -3.39 -0.71 -3.12
CA SER A 130 -3.85 -0.94 -4.48
C SER A 130 -4.69 0.22 -4.98
N GLU A 131 -4.67 0.45 -6.28
CA GLU A 131 -5.53 1.39 -7.00
C GLU A 131 -6.40 0.60 -7.98
N SER A 132 -7.72 0.79 -7.89
CA SER A 132 -8.66 0.08 -8.76
C SER A 132 -9.96 0.86 -8.99
N LYS A 133 -10.59 0.65 -10.15
CA LYS A 133 -11.95 1.16 -10.41
C LYS A 133 -12.96 0.30 -9.66
N MET A 134 -13.69 0.93 -8.74
CA MET A 134 -14.72 0.28 -7.94
C MET A 134 -16.11 0.62 -8.45
N ASN A 135 -16.99 -0.38 -8.58
CA ASN A 135 -18.40 -0.15 -8.89
C ASN A 135 -19.22 0.07 -7.61
N GLU A 136 -20.45 0.57 -7.77
CA GLU A 136 -21.35 0.90 -6.65
C GLU A 136 -21.63 -0.32 -5.76
N ILE A 137 -21.86 -1.50 -6.34
CA ILE A 137 -22.16 -2.72 -5.58
C ILE A 137 -20.99 -3.08 -4.65
N HIS A 138 -19.76 -3.00 -5.14
CA HIS A 138 -18.58 -3.26 -4.31
C HIS A 138 -18.37 -2.17 -3.26
N ALA A 139 -18.54 -0.90 -3.61
CA ALA A 139 -18.42 0.20 -2.66
C ALA A 139 -19.45 0.10 -1.53
N GLU A 140 -20.70 -0.23 -1.86
CA GLU A 140 -21.78 -0.42 -0.89
C GLU A 140 -21.50 -1.59 0.05
N ARG A 141 -21.03 -2.73 -0.48
CA ARG A 141 -20.62 -3.89 0.33
C ARG A 141 -19.43 -3.57 1.24
N MET A 142 -18.49 -2.78 0.76
CA MET A 142 -17.29 -2.40 1.51
C MET A 142 -17.61 -1.41 2.63
N THR A 143 -18.42 -0.40 2.34
CA THR A 143 -18.70 0.73 3.24
C THR A 143 -19.99 0.58 4.04
N ASN A 144 -20.75 -0.49 3.81
CA ASN A 144 -22.08 -0.73 4.38
C ASN A 144 -23.08 0.42 4.10
N GLY A 145 -22.94 1.10 2.97
CA GLY A 145 -23.81 2.23 2.62
C GLY A 145 -23.52 2.85 1.26
N LYS A 146 -24.37 3.79 0.84
CA LYS A 146 -24.30 4.42 -0.50
C LYS A 146 -23.56 5.75 -0.53
N ASN A 147 -23.04 6.20 0.63
CA ASN A 147 -22.52 7.55 0.82
C ASN A 147 -21.36 7.90 -0.10
N PHE A 148 -20.63 6.89 -0.59
CA PHE A 148 -19.45 7.04 -1.42
C PHE A 148 -19.71 6.80 -2.92
N ASN A 149 -20.90 6.35 -3.34
CA ASN A 149 -21.19 6.06 -4.75
C ASN A 149 -20.98 7.30 -5.63
N LYS A 150 -21.38 8.47 -5.14
CA LYS A 150 -21.17 9.77 -5.80
C LYS A 150 -19.69 10.10 -6.04
N ASN A 151 -18.75 9.44 -5.36
CA ASN A 151 -17.33 9.67 -5.51
C ASN A 151 -16.67 8.71 -6.51
N LEU A 152 -17.32 7.59 -6.85
CA LEU A 152 -16.81 6.60 -7.80
C LEU A 152 -16.70 7.15 -9.22
N ILE A 153 -17.54 8.13 -9.57
CA ILE A 153 -17.49 8.79 -10.89
C ILE A 153 -16.19 9.56 -11.13
N PHE A 154 -15.47 9.94 -10.06
CA PHE A 154 -14.26 10.75 -10.18
C PHE A 154 -13.01 9.93 -10.51
N GLY A 155 -13.07 8.60 -10.38
CA GLY A 155 -12.01 7.71 -10.84
C GLY A 155 -11.72 6.56 -9.89
N SER A 156 -10.46 6.15 -9.85
CA SER A 156 -10.02 4.98 -9.09
C SER A 156 -10.11 5.22 -7.58
N VAL A 157 -10.32 4.14 -6.85
CA VAL A 157 -10.22 4.10 -5.39
C VAL A 157 -8.86 3.54 -5.02
N VAL A 158 -8.16 4.22 -4.11
CA VAL A 158 -6.94 3.68 -3.48
C VAL A 158 -7.29 3.00 -2.18
N GLY A 159 -7.01 1.71 -2.07
CA GLY A 159 -7.07 0.98 -0.82
C GLY A 159 -5.70 0.91 -0.17
N LEU A 160 -5.65 1.15 1.14
CA LEU A 160 -4.47 1.04 1.98
C LEU A 160 -4.77 0.09 3.13
N GLN A 161 -4.01 -0.99 3.23
CA GLN A 161 -4.11 -1.95 4.32
C GLN A 161 -3.00 -1.66 5.32
N LEU A 162 -3.38 -1.36 6.56
CA LEU A 162 -2.45 -1.04 7.64
C LEU A 162 -2.59 -2.05 8.78
N LEU A 163 -1.49 -2.24 9.51
CA LEU A 163 -1.44 -2.98 10.76
C LEU A 163 -0.75 -2.14 11.84
N GLY A 164 -1.33 -2.11 13.03
CA GLY A 164 -0.83 -1.36 14.17
C GLY A 164 -1.82 -1.39 15.34
N PRO A 165 -1.36 -1.14 16.57
CA PRO A 165 -2.26 -0.98 17.71
C PRO A 165 -3.23 0.18 17.47
N ASP A 166 -4.50 -0.01 17.79
CA ASP A 166 -5.58 0.99 17.63
C ASP A 166 -5.62 1.64 16.22
N CYS A 167 -5.17 0.89 15.19
CA CYS A 167 -4.91 1.44 13.87
C CYS A 167 -6.16 2.12 13.28
N SER A 168 -7.35 1.58 13.54
CA SER A 168 -8.59 2.16 13.03
C SER A 168 -8.87 3.56 13.60
N ILE A 169 -8.64 3.74 14.91
CA ILE A 169 -8.85 4.99 15.62
C ILE A 169 -7.80 6.02 15.20
N VAL A 170 -6.53 5.61 15.17
CA VAL A 170 -5.41 6.46 14.73
C VAL A 170 -5.64 6.95 13.30
N CYS A 171 -5.99 6.05 12.38
CA CYS A 171 -6.25 6.39 10.99
C CYS A 171 -7.41 7.35 10.85
N ARG A 172 -8.53 7.11 11.56
CA ARG A 172 -9.71 7.99 11.51
C ARG A 172 -9.39 9.40 12.00
N ASN A 173 -8.74 9.52 13.17
CA ASN A 173 -8.42 10.83 13.74
C ASN A 173 -7.49 11.65 12.83
N LEU A 174 -6.48 10.99 12.24
CA LEU A 174 -5.56 11.64 11.32
C LEU A 174 -6.25 12.05 10.01
N LEU A 175 -7.06 11.17 9.42
CA LEU A 175 -7.79 11.45 8.19
C LEU A 175 -8.85 12.54 8.36
N GLU A 176 -9.54 12.61 9.50
CA GLU A 176 -10.46 13.71 9.82
C GLU A 176 -9.74 15.05 9.89
N THR A 177 -8.51 15.06 10.41
CA THR A 177 -7.64 16.26 10.45
C THR A 177 -7.23 16.69 9.04
N LEU A 178 -6.93 15.72 8.17
CA LEU A 178 -6.44 15.94 6.80
C LEU A 178 -7.55 15.88 5.74
N LYS A 179 -8.83 15.91 6.13
CA LYS A 179 -9.95 15.61 5.23
C LYS A 179 -10.02 16.51 3.99
N ASN A 180 -9.56 17.76 4.12
CA ASN A 180 -9.58 18.73 3.03
C ASN A 180 -8.51 18.42 1.97
N GLU A 181 -7.37 17.88 2.41
CA GLU A 181 -6.22 17.54 1.56
C GLU A 181 -6.41 16.16 0.92
N ILE A 182 -6.79 15.18 1.74
CA ILE A 182 -6.95 13.79 1.32
C ILE A 182 -8.30 13.56 0.65
N GLY A 183 -9.34 14.32 0.95
CA GLY A 183 -10.67 14.14 0.35
C GLY A 183 -11.48 13.00 0.98
N PRO A 184 -12.54 12.53 0.30
CA PRO A 184 -13.45 11.54 0.86
C PRO A 184 -12.73 10.21 1.12
N PHE A 185 -12.93 9.67 2.31
CA PHE A 185 -12.32 8.43 2.73
C PHE A 185 -13.31 7.55 3.50
N PHE A 186 -13.03 6.26 3.54
CA PHE A 186 -13.66 5.29 4.42
C PHE A 186 -12.58 4.57 5.23
N VAL A 187 -12.86 4.32 6.50
CA VAL A 187 -11.96 3.61 7.43
C VAL A 187 -12.76 2.49 8.07
N THR A 188 -12.30 1.24 7.94
CA THR A 188 -12.94 0.10 8.61
C THR A 188 -12.74 0.17 10.11
N ASP A 189 -13.77 -0.20 10.88
CA ASP A 189 -13.60 -0.53 12.30
C ASP A 189 -12.80 -1.82 12.47
N GLU A 190 -12.04 -1.92 13.57
CA GLU A 190 -11.23 -3.11 13.91
C GLU A 190 -12.02 -4.42 13.87
N LYS A 191 -13.24 -4.42 14.44
CA LYS A 191 -14.10 -5.61 14.46
C LYS A 191 -14.47 -6.14 13.08
N ASN A 192 -14.51 -5.25 12.09
CA ASN A 192 -14.95 -5.56 10.72
C ASN A 192 -13.76 -5.69 9.75
N TYR A 193 -12.54 -5.44 10.22
CA TYR A 193 -11.35 -5.37 9.36
C TYR A 193 -11.16 -6.65 8.54
N TYR A 194 -11.22 -7.84 9.16
CA TYR A 194 -10.99 -9.10 8.45
C TYR A 194 -12.02 -9.40 7.38
N GLU A 195 -13.29 -9.16 7.68
CA GLU A 195 -14.38 -9.36 6.73
C GLU A 195 -14.22 -8.43 5.52
N LYS A 196 -14.03 -7.12 5.80
CA LYS A 196 -13.85 -6.12 4.74
C LYS A 196 -12.56 -6.34 3.96
N PHE A 197 -11.48 -6.77 4.62
CA PHE A 197 -10.23 -7.11 3.96
C PHE A 197 -10.40 -8.28 2.98
N LYS A 198 -11.11 -9.35 3.36
CA LYS A 198 -11.39 -10.48 2.46
C LYS A 198 -12.20 -10.03 1.25
N LEU A 199 -13.23 -9.21 1.45
CA LEU A 199 -14.04 -8.65 0.38
C LEU A 199 -13.18 -7.81 -0.58
N TYR A 200 -12.35 -6.91 -0.02
CA TYR A 200 -11.47 -6.06 -0.81
C TYR A 200 -10.43 -6.86 -1.60
N SER A 201 -9.74 -7.79 -0.94
CA SER A 201 -8.73 -8.64 -1.57
C SER A 201 -9.32 -9.49 -2.69
N GLY A 202 -10.51 -10.06 -2.48
CA GLY A 202 -11.23 -10.81 -3.51
C GLY A 202 -11.56 -9.94 -4.72
N PHE A 203 -12.02 -8.70 -4.49
CA PHE A 203 -12.29 -7.73 -5.54
C PHE A 203 -11.02 -7.34 -6.32
N VAL A 204 -9.94 -6.96 -5.63
CA VAL A 204 -8.67 -6.58 -6.28
C VAL A 204 -8.08 -7.75 -7.07
N ASN A 205 -8.20 -8.99 -6.58
CA ASN A 205 -7.74 -10.16 -7.31
C ASN A 205 -8.59 -10.46 -8.55
N ALA A 206 -9.91 -10.31 -8.46
CA ALA A 206 -10.80 -10.49 -9.61
C ALA A 206 -10.47 -9.50 -10.74
N LEU A 207 -10.10 -8.27 -10.41
CA LEU A 207 -9.72 -7.26 -11.41
C LEU A 207 -8.38 -7.52 -12.08
N ASN A 208 -7.46 -8.22 -11.41
CA ASN A 208 -6.11 -8.48 -11.94
C ASN A 208 -6.01 -9.80 -12.73
N ASN A 209 -7.07 -10.61 -12.75
CA ASN A 209 -7.13 -11.87 -13.49
C ASN A 209 -7.84 -11.74 -14.85
N VAL A 210 -8.03 -10.50 -15.33
CA VAL A 210 -8.58 -10.15 -16.66
C VAL A 210 -7.47 -9.52 -17.48
#